data_AF-A0A2P8KAJ3-F1
#
_entry.id   AF-A0A2P8KAJ3-F1
#
_cell.length_a   1.000
_cell.length_b   1.000
_cell.length_c   1.000
_cell.angle_alpha   90.00
_cell.angle_beta   90.00
_cell.angle_gamma   90.00
#
_symmetry.space_group_name_H-M   'P 1'
#
loop_
_entity.id
_entity.type
_entity.pdbx_description
1 polymer ?
#
loop_
_entity_poly.entity_id
_entity_poly.type
_entity_poly.pdbx_seq_one_letter_code
_entity_poly.pdbx_strand_id
1 'polypeptide(L)'
;MSLMAALARAKEWDRLPELEMQCAAMIERLRIVTPEESLDPAQVNEAQRLLQRIRADQQLVCELVKPQLAGLVATMADLQNRNELDRAYGSR
;
A
#
# COMPACT_ATOMS: atom_id res chain seq x y z
N MET A 1 -12.84 -7.63 4.97
CA MET A 1 -11.54 -6.92 4.93
C MET A 1 -10.83 -7.35 3.67
N SER A 2 -10.18 -6.42 2.95
CA SER A 2 -9.39 -6.75 1.76
C SER A 2 -8.13 -7.55 2.12
N LEU A 3 -7.63 -8.33 1.15
CA LEU A 3 -6.40 -9.11 1.29
C LEU A 3 -5.17 -8.21 1.52
N MET A 4 -5.12 -7.02 0.90
CA MET A 4 -4.07 -6.02 1.15
C MET A 4 -4.07 -5.52 2.59
N ALA A 5 -5.25 -5.25 3.18
CA ALA A 5 -5.35 -4.83 4.59
C ALA A 5 -4.93 -5.95 5.55
N ALA A 6 -5.24 -7.21 5.23
CA ALA A 6 -4.80 -8.36 6.01
C ALA A 6 -3.27 -8.53 5.97
N LEU A 7 -2.65 -8.41 4.78
CA LEU A 7 -1.20 -8.55 4.61
C LEU A 7 -0.41 -7.39 5.20
N ALA A 8 -0.90 -6.16 5.05
CA ALA A 8 -0.32 -5.00 5.72
C ALA A 8 -0.33 -5.18 7.25
N ARG A 9 -1.44 -5.69 7.79
CA ARG A 9 -1.56 -5.97 9.23
C ARG A 9 -0.67 -7.13 9.69
N ALA A 10 -0.47 -8.13 8.83
CA ALA A 10 0.45 -9.25 9.08
C ALA A 10 1.94 -8.86 8.90
N LYS A 11 2.25 -7.61 8.51
CA LYS A 11 3.60 -7.14 8.18
C LYS A 11 4.27 -7.94 7.06
N GLU A 12 3.50 -8.58 6.19
CA GLU A 12 4.00 -9.29 5.02
C GLU A 12 4.23 -8.29 3.87
N TRP A 13 5.19 -7.39 4.07
CA TRP A 13 5.48 -6.27 3.18
C TRP A 13 5.99 -6.70 1.80
N ASP A 14 6.63 -7.87 1.71
CA ASP A 14 7.17 -8.40 0.45
C ASP A 14 6.08 -8.81 -0.56
N ARG A 15 4.87 -9.12 -0.08
CA ARG A 15 3.75 -9.59 -0.92
C ARG A 15 2.79 -8.47 -1.35
N LEU A 16 2.91 -7.30 -0.74
CA LEU A 16 2.08 -6.13 -1.06
C LEU A 16 2.30 -5.59 -2.48
N PRO A 17 3.55 -5.43 -2.98
CA PRO A 17 3.80 -4.92 -4.33
C PRO A 17 3.27 -5.85 -5.43
N GLU A 18 3.37 -7.17 -5.22
CA GLU A 18 2.89 -8.15 -6.19
C GLU A 18 1.35 -8.12 -6.30
N LEU A 19 0.65 -7.97 -5.17
CA LEU A 19 -0.78 -7.78 -5.14
C LEU A 19 -1.22 -6.44 -5.74
N GLU A 20 -0.46 -5.36 -5.48
CA GLU A 20 -0.72 -4.06 -6.08
C GLU A 20 -0.61 -4.12 -7.60
N MET A 21 0.40 -4.81 -8.14
CA MET A 21 0.57 -5.04 -9.56
C MET A 21 -0.59 -5.85 -10.17
N GLN A 22 -1.07 -6.89 -9.49
CA GLN A 22 -2.24 -7.64 -9.93
C GLN A 22 -3.52 -6.78 -9.94
N CYS A 23 -3.72 -5.97 -8.90
CA CYS A 23 -4.83 -5.01 -8.84
C CYS A 23 -4.75 -3.98 -9.97
N ALA A 24 -3.58 -3.40 -10.21
CA ALA A 24 -3.36 -2.43 -11.28
C ALA A 24 -3.63 -3.04 -12.67
N ALA A 25 -3.16 -4.26 -12.93
CA ALA A 25 -3.43 -4.97 -14.17
C ALA A 25 -4.93 -5.24 -14.37
N MET A 26 -5.66 -5.57 -13.30
CA MET A 26 -7.10 -5.79 -13.37
C MET A 26 -7.87 -4.48 -13.62
N ILE A 27 -7.45 -3.37 -13.01
CA ILE A 27 -8.01 -2.04 -13.26
C ILE A 27 -7.75 -1.59 -14.70
N GLU A 28 -6.55 -1.79 -15.22
CA GLU A 28 -6.23 -1.46 -16.62
C GLU A 28 -7.07 -2.27 -17.61
N ARG A 29 -7.27 -3.57 -17.34
CA ARG A 29 -8.20 -4.39 -18.14
C ARG A 29 -9.63 -3.85 -18.08
N LEU A 30 -10.11 -3.48 -16.90
CA LEU A 30 -11.44 -2.89 -16.73
C LEU A 30 -11.56 -1.51 -17.41
N ARG A 31 -10.47 -0.75 -17.49
CA ARG A 31 -10.42 0.56 -18.15
C ARG A 31 -10.56 0.45 -19.68
N ILE A 32 -10.08 -0.63 -20.27
CA ILE A 32 -10.19 -0.91 -21.71
C ILE A 32 -11.60 -1.42 -22.07
N VAL A 33 -12.30 -2.05 -21.13
CA VAL A 33 -13.69 -2.48 -21.33
C VAL A 33 -14.59 -1.26 -21.26
N THR A 34 -14.89 -0.68 -22.42
CA THR A 34 -15.99 0.29 -22.56
C THR A 34 -17.30 -0.45 -22.33
N PRO A 35 -18.20 0.03 -21.45
CA PRO A 35 -19.52 -0.57 -21.30
C PRO A 35 -20.26 -0.51 -22.64
N GLU A 36 -20.57 -1.67 -23.23
CA GLU A 36 -21.38 -1.74 -24.47
C GLU A 36 -22.83 -1.30 -24.24
N GLU A 37 -23.30 -1.38 -22.99
CA GLU A 37 -24.59 -0.87 -22.54
C GLU A 37 -24.39 0.10 -21.37
N SER A 38 -25.27 1.12 -21.30
CA SER A 38 -25.28 2.05 -20.18
C SER A 38 -25.64 1.28 -18.91
N LEU A 39 -24.79 1.38 -17.89
CA LEU A 39 -25.05 0.77 -16.59
C LEU A 39 -26.33 1.35 -15.98
N ASP A 40 -27.21 0.48 -15.52
CA ASP A 40 -28.41 0.91 -14.80
C ASP A 40 -28.00 1.66 -13.52
N PRO A 41 -28.74 2.71 -13.09
CA PRO A 41 -28.49 3.41 -11.82
C PRO A 41 -28.24 2.51 -10.60
N ALA A 42 -28.84 1.32 -10.50
CA ALA A 42 -28.51 0.37 -9.43
C ALA A 42 -27.09 -0.18 -9.54
N GLN A 43 -26.62 -0.47 -10.76
CA GLN A 43 -25.27 -0.95 -11.04
C GLN A 43 -24.22 0.16 -10.83
N VAL A 44 -24.55 1.40 -11.19
CA VAL A 44 -23.70 2.57 -10.93
C VAL A 44 -23.51 2.79 -9.43
N ASN A 45 -24.59 2.69 -8.65
CA ASN A 45 -24.53 2.84 -7.19
C ASN A 45 -23.70 1.74 -6.53
N GLU A 46 -23.82 0.49 -7.00
CA GLU A 46 -23.01 -0.61 -6.48
C GLU A 46 -21.53 -0.45 -6.86
N ALA A 47 -21.23 -0.01 -8.09
CA ALA A 47 -19.86 0.31 -8.50
C ALA A 47 -19.25 1.43 -7.65
N GLN A 48 -20.01 2.49 -7.35
CA GLN A 48 -19.56 3.56 -6.46
C GLN A 48 -19.32 3.06 -5.03
N ARG A 49 -20.20 2.20 -4.50
CA ARG A 49 -20.04 1.59 -3.18
C ARG A 49 -18.77 0.73 -3.10
N LEU A 50 -18.51 -0.07 -4.13
CA LEU A 50 -17.31 -0.90 -4.22
C LEU A 50 -16.04 -0.04 -4.30
N LEU A 51 -16.06 1.03 -5.09
CA LEU A 51 -14.94 1.98 -5.19
C LEU A 51 -14.65 2.69 -3.86
N GLN A 52 -15.70 3.12 -3.14
CA GLN A 52 -15.54 3.73 -1.82
C GLN A 52 -14.92 2.74 -0.81
N ARG A 53 -15.33 1.48 -0.85
CA ARG A 53 -14.76 0.42 0.00
C ARG A 53 -13.28 0.17 -0.33
N ILE A 54 -12.93 0.10 -1.61
CA ILE A 54 -11.53 -0.08 -2.03
C ILE A 54 -10.67 1.09 -1.55
N ARG A 55 -11.16 2.34 -1.70
CA ARG A 55 -10.44 3.53 -1.22
C ARG A 55 -10.25 3.54 0.29
N ALA A 56 -11.28 3.18 1.05
CA ALA A 56 -11.18 3.08 2.50
C ALA A 56 -10.16 2.02 2.94
N ASP A 57 -10.18 0.85 2.29
CA ASP A 57 -9.22 -0.23 2.56
C ASP A 57 -7.78 0.19 2.18
N GLN A 58 -7.59 0.90 1.06
CA GLN A 58 -6.29 1.44 0.66
C GLN A 58 -5.78 2.51 1.64
N GLN A 59 -6.67 3.36 2.15
CA GLN A 59 -6.29 4.38 3.12
C GLN A 59 -5.85 3.75 4.45
N LEU A 60 -6.55 2.71 4.93
CA LEU A 60 -6.13 1.93 6.10
C LEU A 60 -4.75 1.29 5.92
N VAL A 61 -4.48 0.74 4.73
CA VAL A 61 -3.14 0.20 4.41
C VAL A 61 -2.09 1.30 4.47
N CYS A 62 -2.33 2.45 3.84
CA CYS A 62 -1.41 3.60 3.87
C CYS A 62 -1.14 4.12 5.29
N GLU A 63 -2.17 4.23 6.13
CA GLU A 63 -2.05 4.65 7.52
C GLU A 63 -1.23 3.66 8.36
N LEU A 64 -1.28 2.37 8.01
CA LEU A 64 -0.50 1.33 8.70
C LEU A 64 0.96 1.25 8.22
N VAL A 65 1.19 1.45 6.92
CA VAL A 65 2.51 1.32 6.26
C VAL A 65 3.39 2.55 6.55
N LYS A 66 2.85 3.76 6.39
CA LYS A 66 3.60 5.03 6.54
C LYS A 66 4.39 5.16 7.85
N PRO A 67 3.81 4.87 9.04
CA PRO A 67 4.56 5.00 10.29
C PRO A 67 5.66 3.94 10.42
N GLN A 68 5.49 2.75 9.85
CA GLN A 68 6.53 1.72 9.89
C GLN A 68 7.71 2.06 8.96
N LEU A 69 7.45 2.63 7.79
CA LEU A 69 8.51 3.18 6.93
C LEU A 69 9.25 4.34 7.59
N ALA A 70 8.52 5.26 8.23
CA ALA A 70 9.12 6.37 8.97
C ALA A 70 10.01 5.88 10.13
N GLY A 71 9.55 4.88 10.87
CA GLY A 71 10.34 4.22 11.92
C GLY A 71 11.59 3.54 11.38
N LEU A 72 11.50 2.82 10.26
CA LEU A 72 12.64 2.17 9.63
C LEU A 72 13.70 3.17 9.18
N VAL A 73 13.28 4.26 8.52
CA VAL A 73 14.18 5.35 8.09
C VAL A 73 14.85 6.01 9.30
N ALA A 74 14.11 6.28 10.37
CA ALA A 74 14.68 6.82 11.60
C ALA A 74 15.72 5.88 12.22
N THR A 75 15.43 4.58 12.24
CA THR A 75 16.34 3.56 12.80
C THR A 75 17.61 3.43 11.95
N MET A 76 17.49 3.52 10.63
CA MET A 76 18.64 3.55 9.70
C MET A 76 19.49 4.80 9.90
N ALA A 77 18.88 5.98 10.08
CA ALA A 77 19.59 7.23 10.34
C ALA A 77 20.36 7.16 11.69
N ASP A 78 19.74 6.59 12.72
CA ASP A 78 20.41 6.38 14.02
C ASP A 78 21.58 5.40 13.92
N LEU A 79 21.43 4.32 13.16
CA LEU A 79 22.52 3.38 12.89
C LEU A 79 23.66 4.03 12.11
N GLN A 80 23.35 4.88 11.13
CA GLN A 80 24.33 5.59 10.33
C GLN A 80 25.10 6.62 11.16
N ASN A 81 24.40 7.39 11.98
CA ASN A 81 25.02 8.31 12.96
C ASN A 81 25.90 7.57 13.97
N ARG A 82 25.47 6.41 14.47
CA ARG A 82 26.29 5.56 15.35
C ARG A 82 27.54 5.05 14.66
N ASN A 83 27.44 4.63 13.40
CA ASN A 83 28.57 4.14 12.63
C ASN A 83 29.56 5.27 12.29
N GLU A 84 29.06 6.48 12.01
CA GLU A 84 29.89 7.68 11.85
C GLU A 84 30.58 8.09 13.15
N LEU A 85 29.90 7.99 14.29
CA LEU A 85 30.48 8.22 15.61
C LEU A 85 31.52 7.16 15.97
N ASP A 86 31.26 5.87 15.72
CA ASP A 86 32.25 4.79 15.89
C ASP A 86 33.43 4.95 14.93
N ARG A 87 33.24 5.53 13.74
CA ARG A 87 34.35 5.82 12.82
C ARG A 87 35.17 7.05 13.23
N ALA A 88 34.52 8.08 13.76
CA ALA A 88 35.17 9.32 14.19
C ALA A 88 35.84 9.20 15.56
N TYR A 89 35.27 8.38 16.45
CA TYR A 89 35.73 8.16 17.82
C TYR A 89 36.26 6.74 18.08
N GLY A 90 36.28 5.88 17.05
CA GLY A 90 36.93 4.56 17.03
C GLY A 90 38.43 4.68 17.11
N SER A 91 38.92 5.03 18.29
CA SER A 91 40.30 4.92 18.71
C SER A 91 40.47 3.63 19.50
N ARG A 92 40.82 2.55 18.79
CA ARG A 92 41.94 1.60 19.04
C ARG A 92 41.70 0.26 18.39
#